data_AF-A0AAT9QM39-F1
#
_entry.id   AF-A0AAT9QM39-F1
#
_cell.length_a   1.000
_cell.length_b   1.000
_cell.length_c   1.000
_cell.angle_alpha   90.00
_cell.angle_beta   90.00
_cell.angle_gamma   90.00
#
_symmetry.space_group_name_H-M   'P 1'
#
loop_
_entity.id
_entity.type
_entity.pdbx_description
1 polymer ?
#
loop_
_entity_poly.entity_id
_entity_poly.type
_entity_poly.pdbx_seq_one_letter_code
_entity_poly.pdbx_strand_id
1 'polypeptide(L)'
;MTGVGAWIRYGDPISPEQIAFAAEHYRAAILQPWELEAAAELKRRRPEMTVLCYKCLSSTRDYEPGPIFSSGVSHREAADDGGTWFANRLTGERIEWNGYSGHWQMKVWDPAYRARWVENVTAEPGRVPL
;
A
#
# COMPACT_ATOMS: atom_id res chain seq x y z
N MET A 1 -2.20 -15.91 25.78
CA MET A 1 -2.24 -15.09 24.56
C MET A 1 -2.76 -15.96 23.42
N THR A 2 -3.93 -15.64 22.85
CA THR A 2 -4.55 -16.41 21.76
C THR A 2 -4.22 -15.80 20.39
N GLY A 3 -4.32 -16.61 19.33
CA GLY A 3 -4.07 -16.21 17.95
C GLY A 3 -2.62 -16.36 17.47
N VAL A 4 -2.49 -16.69 16.18
CA VAL A 4 -1.22 -16.88 15.45
C VAL A 4 -1.34 -16.29 14.04
N GLY A 5 -0.22 -15.84 13.48
CA GLY A 5 -0.16 -15.36 12.10
C GLY A 5 -0.67 -13.93 11.86
N ALA A 6 -0.75 -13.59 10.58
CA ALA A 6 -1.17 -12.28 10.09
C ALA A 6 -2.42 -12.40 9.23
N TRP A 7 -3.37 -11.49 9.46
CA TRP A 7 -4.52 -11.30 8.60
C TRP A 7 -4.18 -10.29 7.51
N ILE A 8 -4.26 -10.71 6.25
CA ILE A 8 -3.91 -9.86 5.10
C ILE A 8 -5.18 -9.50 4.35
N ARG A 9 -5.43 -8.19 4.15
CA ARG A 9 -6.63 -7.72 3.45
C ARG A 9 -6.31 -6.98 2.17
N TYR A 10 -6.85 -7.52 1.09
CA TYR A 10 -6.89 -6.97 -0.26
C TYR A 10 -8.33 -7.02 -0.76
N GLY A 11 -8.73 -6.06 -1.60
CA GLY A 11 -10.02 -6.07 -2.30
C GLY A 11 -11.12 -5.29 -1.58
N ASP A 12 -12.29 -5.92 -1.43
CA ASP A 12 -13.53 -5.29 -0.97
C ASP A 12 -13.41 -4.62 0.42
N PRO A 13 -14.27 -3.61 0.69
CA PRO A 13 -14.35 -2.96 1.99
C PRO A 13 -14.42 -3.96 3.14
N ILE A 14 -13.72 -3.63 4.23
CA ILE A 14 -13.63 -4.51 5.39
C ILE A 14 -14.91 -4.39 6.24
N SER A 15 -15.59 -5.53 6.44
CA SER A 15 -16.78 -5.58 7.29
C SER A 15 -16.46 -5.59 8.80
N PRO A 16 -17.39 -5.13 9.67
CA PRO A 16 -17.23 -5.23 11.12
C PRO A 16 -16.98 -6.66 11.62
N GLU A 17 -17.62 -7.66 11.01
CA GLU A 17 -17.48 -9.08 11.36
C GLU A 17 -16.06 -9.57 11.06
N GLN A 18 -15.49 -9.14 9.94
CA GLN A 18 -14.12 -9.42 9.56
C GLN A 18 -13.11 -8.82 10.54
N ILE A 19 -13.33 -7.59 11.01
CA ILE A 19 -12.50 -6.95 12.04
C ILE A 19 -12.59 -7.74 13.35
N ALA A 20 -13.80 -8.12 13.77
CA ALA A 20 -13.99 -8.90 15.00
C ALA A 20 -13.25 -10.25 14.93
N PHE A 21 -13.42 -10.97 13.82
CA PHE A 21 -12.70 -12.21 13.55
C PHE A 21 -11.18 -12.01 13.56
N ALA A 22 -10.69 -10.94 12.92
CA ALA A 22 -9.28 -10.64 12.86
C ALA A 22 -8.67 -10.38 14.25
N ALA A 23 -9.36 -9.59 15.06
CA ALA A 23 -8.95 -9.29 16.43
C ALA A 23 -8.87 -10.55 17.30
N GLU A 24 -9.83 -11.46 17.18
CA GLU A 24 -9.85 -12.69 17.98
C GLU A 24 -8.74 -13.68 17.59
N HIS A 25 -8.44 -13.80 16.29
CA HIS A 25 -7.65 -14.91 15.76
C HIS A 25 -6.21 -14.57 15.34
N TYR A 26 -5.87 -13.30 15.11
CA TYR A 26 -4.58 -12.91 14.53
C TYR A 26 -3.77 -11.93 15.36
N ARG A 27 -2.44 -12.05 15.30
CA ARG A 27 -1.53 -11.15 16.01
C ARG A 27 -1.13 -9.92 15.22
N ALA A 28 -1.24 -10.01 13.90
CA ALA A 28 -0.96 -8.91 13.02
C ALA A 28 -2.05 -8.75 11.97
N ALA A 29 -2.26 -7.52 11.51
CA ALA A 29 -3.09 -7.18 10.36
C ALA A 29 -2.25 -6.40 9.36
N ILE A 30 -2.44 -6.69 8.07
CA ILE A 30 -1.89 -5.92 6.96
C ILE A 30 -3.08 -5.35 6.20
N LEU A 31 -3.21 -4.03 6.22
CA LEU A 31 -4.34 -3.29 5.67
C LEU A 31 -3.93 -2.38 4.52
N GLN A 32 -4.87 -2.02 3.66
CA GLN A 32 -4.63 -0.96 2.67
C GLN A 32 -4.47 0.41 3.35
N PRO A 33 -3.76 1.36 2.73
CA PRO A 33 -3.46 2.66 3.34
C PRO A 33 -4.67 3.52 3.74
N TRP A 34 -5.82 3.30 3.11
CA TRP A 34 -7.06 4.04 3.40
C TRP A 34 -7.92 3.40 4.50
N GLU A 35 -7.58 2.20 4.99
CA GLU A 35 -8.36 1.43 5.98
C GLU A 35 -8.12 1.91 7.43
N LEU A 36 -8.18 3.22 7.63
CA LEU A 36 -7.83 3.88 8.89
C LEU A 36 -8.82 3.54 10.01
N GLU A 37 -10.10 3.49 9.71
CA GLU A 37 -11.15 3.11 10.67
C GLU A 37 -10.99 1.66 11.13
N ALA A 38 -10.69 0.74 10.20
CA ALA A 38 -10.41 -0.65 10.54
C ALA A 38 -9.14 -0.78 11.39
N ALA A 39 -8.08 -0.02 11.07
CA ALA A 39 -6.86 0.02 11.88
C ALA A 39 -7.13 0.49 13.32
N ALA A 40 -7.89 1.57 13.48
CA ALA A 40 -8.28 2.11 14.79
C ALA A 40 -9.13 1.12 15.58
N GLU A 41 -10.12 0.48 14.94
CA GLU A 41 -11.00 -0.48 15.60
C GLU A 41 -10.26 -1.77 16.01
N LEU A 42 -9.34 -2.27 15.18
CA LEU A 42 -8.46 -3.39 15.55
C LEU A 42 -7.61 -3.04 16.77
N LYS A 43 -7.04 -1.82 16.80
CA LYS A 43 -6.27 -1.34 17.96
C LYS A 43 -7.13 -1.16 19.20
N ARG A 44 -8.37 -0.70 19.07
CA ARG A 44 -9.30 -0.57 20.19
C ARG A 44 -9.66 -1.92 20.79
N ARG A 45 -9.92 -2.93 19.95
CA ARG A 45 -10.28 -4.29 20.38
C ARG A 45 -9.07 -5.08 20.89
N ARG A 46 -7.91 -4.88 20.28
CA ARG A 46 -6.68 -5.62 20.56
C ARG A 46 -5.46 -4.69 20.51
N PRO A 47 -5.19 -3.93 21.59
CA PRO A 47 -4.13 -2.92 21.61
C PRO A 47 -2.75 -3.46 21.24
N GLU A 48 -2.46 -4.72 21.59
CA GLU A 48 -1.19 -5.39 21.33
C GLU A 48 -1.04 -5.95 19.91
N MET A 49 -2.09 -5.91 19.07
CA MET A 49 -2.03 -6.37 17.69
C MET A 49 -1.08 -5.48 16.86
N THR A 50 -0.18 -6.07 16.09
CA THR A 50 0.64 -5.31 15.13
C THR A 50 -0.21 -4.97 13.89
N VAL A 51 -0.44 -3.68 13.63
CA VAL A 51 -1.16 -3.25 12.42
C VAL A 51 -0.16 -2.63 11.46
N LEU A 52 -0.08 -3.18 10.25
CA LEU A 52 0.84 -2.77 9.18
C LEU A 52 0.04 -2.21 8.00
N CYS A 53 0.60 -1.19 7.37
CA CYS A 53 0.07 -0.61 6.15
C CYS A 53 0.76 -1.25 4.93
N TYR A 54 -0.02 -1.73 3.97
CA TYR A 54 0.48 -2.22 2.70
C TYR A 54 0.99 -1.05 1.85
N LYS A 55 2.24 -1.16 1.37
CA LYS A 55 2.82 -0.24 0.39
C LYS A 55 3.57 -1.00 -0.68
N CYS A 56 3.22 -0.76 -1.93
CA CYS A 56 3.87 -1.36 -3.09
C CYS A 56 5.10 -0.55 -3.49
N LEU A 57 6.27 -1.19 -3.47
CA LEU A 57 7.51 -0.63 -3.98
C LEU A 57 7.68 -0.85 -5.49
N SER A 58 7.17 -1.95 -6.03
CA SER A 58 7.46 -2.40 -7.39
C SER A 58 6.50 -1.90 -8.45
N SER A 59 5.35 -1.32 -8.07
CA SER A 59 4.36 -0.85 -9.03
C SER A 59 3.56 0.35 -8.54
N THR A 60 3.01 1.07 -9.50
CA THR A 60 2.01 2.13 -9.31
C THR A 60 0.79 1.87 -10.19
N ARG A 61 -0.35 2.49 -9.87
CA ARG A 61 -1.64 2.24 -10.52
C ARG A 61 -2.18 3.50 -11.16
N ASP A 62 -2.57 3.43 -12.43
CA ASP A 62 -3.13 4.58 -13.15
C ASP A 62 -4.61 4.84 -12.82
N TYR A 63 -5.31 3.83 -12.31
CA TYR A 63 -6.72 3.90 -11.93
C TYR A 63 -6.93 4.29 -10.45
N GLU A 64 -5.86 4.38 -9.64
CA GLU A 64 -6.02 4.82 -8.24
C GLU A 64 -6.38 6.31 -8.20
N PRO A 65 -7.53 6.68 -7.61
CA PRO A 65 -7.98 8.07 -7.61
C PRO A 65 -7.18 8.96 -6.65
N GLY A 66 -6.45 8.37 -5.71
CA GLY A 66 -5.83 9.09 -4.59
C GLY A 66 -6.87 9.62 -3.59
N PRO A 67 -6.48 10.50 -2.65
CA PRO A 67 -5.14 11.05 -2.47
C PRO A 67 -4.19 10.12 -1.70
N ILE A 68 -4.70 9.01 -1.15
CA ILE A 68 -3.92 7.98 -0.49
C ILE A 68 -3.72 6.83 -1.50
N PHE A 69 -2.47 6.48 -1.79
CA PHE A 69 -2.12 5.49 -2.78
C PHE A 69 -1.60 4.22 -2.14
N SER A 70 -1.77 3.08 -2.80
CA SER A 70 -1.17 1.83 -2.35
C SER A 70 0.33 1.74 -2.64
N SER A 71 0.90 2.69 -3.38
CA SER A 71 2.34 2.85 -3.62
C SER A 71 2.89 4.11 -2.96
N GLY A 72 4.21 4.16 -2.76
CA GLY A 72 4.89 5.36 -2.27
C GLY A 72 5.02 6.45 -3.33
N VAL A 73 5.06 6.08 -4.61
CA VAL A 73 5.03 7.03 -5.74
C VAL A 73 3.77 6.75 -6.55
N SER A 74 2.93 7.76 -6.74
CA SER A 74 1.70 7.63 -7.54
C SER A 74 2.01 7.58 -9.04
N HIS A 75 1.08 7.06 -9.85
CA HIS A 75 1.29 6.96 -11.29
C HIS A 75 1.45 8.36 -11.91
N ARG A 76 0.63 9.31 -11.43
CA ARG A 76 0.71 10.70 -11.84
C ARG A 76 2.06 11.32 -11.48
N GLU A 77 2.55 11.13 -10.25
CA GLU A 77 3.84 11.67 -9.83
C GLU A 77 4.99 11.12 -10.70
N ALA A 78 4.99 9.81 -10.97
CA ALA A 78 5.98 9.21 -11.85
C ALA A 78 5.89 9.74 -13.30
N ALA A 79 4.68 10.04 -13.78
CA ALA A 79 4.47 10.66 -15.09
C ALA A 79 4.94 12.12 -15.12
N ASP A 80 4.67 12.88 -14.06
CA ASP A 80 5.04 14.29 -13.91
C ASP A 80 6.57 14.48 -13.80
N ASP A 81 7.29 13.47 -13.30
CA ASP A 81 8.77 13.38 -13.37
C ASP A 81 9.30 13.12 -14.80
N GLY A 82 8.45 13.18 -15.83
CA GLY A 82 8.82 12.84 -17.20
C GLY A 82 8.88 11.33 -17.45
N GLY A 83 8.37 10.52 -16.52
CA GLY A 83 8.30 9.07 -16.66
C GLY A 83 9.62 8.35 -16.41
N THR A 84 10.61 9.00 -15.82
CA THR A 84 11.94 8.39 -15.65
C THR A 84 11.92 7.18 -14.73
N TRP A 85 10.99 7.14 -13.77
CA TRP A 85 10.83 6.06 -12.80
C TRP A 85 10.06 4.83 -13.31
N PHE A 86 9.41 4.87 -14.48
CA PHE A 86 8.79 3.67 -15.04
C PHE A 86 9.83 2.70 -15.57
N ALA A 87 9.68 1.42 -15.24
CA ALA A 87 10.47 0.37 -15.87
C ALA A 87 10.02 0.20 -17.32
N ASN A 88 10.99 0.11 -18.23
CA ASN A 88 10.75 0.01 -19.66
C ASN A 88 11.36 -1.28 -20.21
N ARG A 89 10.72 -1.81 -21.25
CA ARG A 89 11.32 -2.83 -22.12
C ARG A 89 12.52 -2.23 -22.85
N LEU A 90 13.32 -3.11 -23.48
CA LEU A 90 14.40 -2.68 -24.38
C LEU A 90 13.89 -1.86 -25.58
N THR A 91 12.61 -2.01 -25.93
CA THR A 91 11.93 -1.23 -26.97
C THR A 91 11.55 0.19 -26.52
N GLY A 92 11.73 0.53 -25.24
CA GLY A 92 11.36 1.82 -24.66
C GLY A 92 9.93 1.89 -24.12
N GLU A 93 9.10 0.89 -24.36
CA GLU A 93 7.73 0.81 -23.83
C GLU A 93 7.73 0.56 -22.32
N ARG A 94 6.81 1.23 -21.59
CA ARG A 94 6.57 0.96 -20.17
C ARG A 94 6.07 -0.48 -19.97
N ILE A 95 6.49 -1.09 -18.87
CA ILE A 95 6.10 -2.46 -18.53
C ILE A 95 4.87 -2.42 -17.61
N GLU A 96 3.73 -2.88 -18.13
CA GLU A 96 2.54 -3.21 -17.34
C GLU A 96 2.62 -4.67 -16.86
N TRP A 97 2.15 -4.95 -15.64
CA TRP A 97 2.09 -6.33 -15.12
C TRP A 97 1.03 -7.15 -15.86
N ASN A 98 1.43 -8.28 -16.43
CA ASN A 98 0.50 -9.19 -17.09
C ASN A 98 -0.58 -9.67 -16.11
N GLY A 99 -1.85 -9.59 -16.51
CA GLY A 99 -3.01 -9.94 -15.68
C GLY A 99 -3.47 -8.87 -14.70
N TYR A 100 -2.78 -7.73 -14.61
CA TYR A 100 -3.10 -6.62 -13.71
C TYR A 100 -3.14 -5.30 -14.49
N SER A 101 -4.23 -5.09 -15.24
CA SER A 101 -4.34 -3.87 -16.03
C SER A 101 -4.25 -2.61 -15.16
N GLY A 102 -3.58 -1.59 -15.68
CA GLY A 102 -3.27 -0.35 -14.99
C GLY A 102 -2.15 -0.43 -13.95
N HIS A 103 -1.51 -1.60 -13.76
CA HIS A 103 -0.36 -1.74 -12.86
C HIS A 103 0.96 -1.61 -13.61
N TRP A 104 1.65 -0.51 -13.37
CA TRP A 104 2.89 -0.17 -14.06
C TRP A 104 4.10 -0.45 -13.20
N GLN A 105 5.09 -1.16 -13.75
CA GLN A 105 6.35 -1.47 -13.06
C GLN A 105 7.21 -0.23 -12.86
N MET A 106 7.83 -0.14 -11.69
CA MET A 106 8.75 0.94 -11.33
C MET A 106 10.20 0.46 -11.38
N LYS A 107 11.14 1.35 -11.70
CA LYS A 107 12.59 1.08 -11.67
C LYS A 107 13.09 1.02 -10.22
N VAL A 108 12.79 -0.06 -9.51
CA VAL A 108 13.19 -0.24 -8.10
C VAL A 108 14.70 -0.23 -7.85
N TRP A 109 15.51 -0.39 -8.90
CA TRP A 109 16.97 -0.28 -8.84
C TRP A 109 17.48 1.16 -8.91
N ASP A 110 16.64 2.12 -9.34
CA ASP A 110 16.99 3.53 -9.41
C ASP A 110 17.08 4.12 -7.97
N PRO A 111 18.22 4.69 -7.57
CA PRO A 111 18.37 5.29 -6.24
C PRO A 111 17.45 6.51 -6.02
N ALA A 112 17.17 7.32 -7.05
CA ALA A 112 16.29 8.48 -6.93
C ALA A 112 14.85 8.03 -6.71
N TYR A 113 14.38 7.01 -7.42
CA TYR A 113 13.08 6.40 -7.19
C TYR A 113 12.95 5.87 -5.76
N ARG A 114 13.94 5.11 -5.28
CA ARG A 114 13.92 4.54 -3.91
C ARG A 114 13.90 5.62 -2.84
N ALA A 115 14.71 6.67 -3.00
CA ALA A 115 14.73 7.80 -2.07
C ALA A 115 13.35 8.47 -2.02
N ARG A 116 12.79 8.79 -3.18
CA ARG A 116 11.48 9.43 -3.27
C ARG A 116 10.35 8.59 -2.67
N TRP A 117 10.36 7.29 -2.96
CA TRP A 117 9.39 6.36 -2.41
C TRP A 117 9.44 6.33 -0.87
N VAL A 118 10.64 6.30 -0.28
CA VAL A 118 10.82 6.32 1.18
C VAL A 118 10.35 7.65 1.78
N GLU A 119 10.69 8.78 1.14
CA GLU A 119 10.22 10.10 1.59
C GLU A 119 8.69 10.17 1.64
N ASN A 120 8.02 9.76 0.57
CA ASN A 120 6.57 9.80 0.50
C ASN A 120 5.93 8.87 1.55
N VAL A 121 6.40 7.61 1.66
CA VAL A 121 5.84 6.64 2.62
C VAL A 121 6.06 7.05 4.07
N THR A 122 7.19 7.68 4.39
CA THR A 122 7.49 8.12 5.77
C THR A 122 6.84 9.46 6.12
N ALA A 123 6.42 10.26 5.14
CA ALA A 123 5.66 11.49 5.34
C ALA A 123 4.15 11.26 5.58
N GLU A 124 3.59 10.13 5.13
CA GLU A 124 2.16 9.80 5.28
C GLU A 124 1.67 9.60 6.73
N PRO A 125 2.40 8.91 7.64
CA PRO A 125 1.95 8.64 9.01
C PRO A 125 1.67 9.89 9.85
N GLY A 126 2.07 11.08 9.40
CA GLY A 126 1.80 12.36 10.05
C GLY A 126 0.62 13.15 9.49
N ARG A 127 -0.09 12.65 8.47
CA ARG A 127 -1.20 13.38 7.80
C ARG A 127 -2.59 12.91 8.20
N VAL A 128 -2.69 11.92 9.07
CA VAL A 128 -3.96 11.33 9.51
C VAL A 128 -4.06 11.52 11.03
N PRO A 129 -5.04 12.29 11.54
CA PRO A 129 -5.30 12.30 12.97
C PRO A 129 -5.74 10.89 13.40
N LEU A 130 -5.02 10.31 14.36
CA LEU A 130 -5.51 9.15 15.13
C LEU A 130 -6.64 9.57 16.07
#